data_AF-A0A9E1XZP2-F1
#
_entry.id   AF-A0A9E1XZP2-F1
#
_cell.length_a   1.000
_cell.length_b   1.000
_cell.length_c   1.000
_cell.angle_alpha   90.00
_cell.angle_beta   90.00
_cell.angle_gamma   90.00
#
_symmetry.space_group_name_H-M   'P 1'
#
loop_
_entity.id
_entity.type
_entity.pdbx_description
1 polymer ?
#
loop_
_entity_poly.entity_id
_entity_poly.type
_entity_poly.pdbx_seq_one_letter_code
_entity_poly.pdbx_strand_id
1 'polypeptide(L)'
;MKKIIQKTALRWRRSYLKRRYHGMISLKPKNKKIQGSVLISYVVGDFLKNPQDIPCHHTNCWEMYQIAKTFLEKGYCVDAIGFKNTDFSPKKRYDIFICIGRNFERLIPLLNEDCVKILHATGAHWIFQYHAEYNRIVALHKRRGITLTPKRVAKLFCGHKHADYITMIGNDFTEGTYSFLGKEIYRLPVPAVFTRKWDDTKDYDRCRKNFIWLGSVGMV
;
A
#
# COMPACT_ATOMS: atom_id res chain seq x y z
N MET A 1 -31.40 5.00 -21.70
CA MET A 1 -30.36 3.96 -21.44
C MET A 1 -29.04 4.50 -20.87
N LYS A 2 -28.36 5.52 -21.46
CA LYS A 2 -27.05 6.02 -20.97
C LYS A 2 -27.01 6.47 -19.49
N LYS A 3 -28.06 7.15 -18.99
CA LYS A 3 -28.16 7.59 -17.58
C LYS A 3 -28.29 6.43 -16.57
N ILE A 4 -28.88 5.31 -16.96
CA ILE A 4 -29.04 4.12 -16.10
C ILE A 4 -27.70 3.40 -15.98
N ILE A 5 -27.00 3.19 -17.10
CA ILE A 5 -25.66 2.57 -17.14
C ILE A 5 -24.65 3.36 -16.29
N GLN A 6 -24.66 4.70 -16.37
CA GLN A 6 -23.79 5.55 -15.54
C GLN A 6 -24.12 5.44 -14.04
N LYS A 7 -25.40 5.43 -13.64
CA LYS A 7 -25.79 5.27 -12.23
C LYS A 7 -25.39 3.90 -11.69
N THR A 8 -25.56 2.83 -12.47
CA THR A 8 -25.18 1.46 -12.10
C THR A 8 -23.65 1.32 -11.98
N ALA A 9 -22.89 1.88 -12.93
CA ALA A 9 -21.43 1.90 -12.89
C ALA A 9 -20.88 2.70 -11.69
N LEU A 10 -21.48 3.84 -11.35
CA LEU A 10 -21.11 4.61 -10.16
C LEU A 10 -21.39 3.84 -8.85
N ARG A 11 -22.55 3.18 -8.77
CA ARG A 11 -22.91 2.34 -7.61
C ARG A 11 -21.97 1.16 -7.46
N TRP A 12 -21.62 0.50 -8.55
CA TRP A 12 -20.64 -0.59 -8.57
C TRP A 12 -19.26 -0.09 -8.13
N ARG A 13 -18.77 1.03 -8.69
CA ARG A 13 -17.50 1.65 -8.31
C ARG A 13 -17.48 2.04 -6.82
N ARG A 14 -18.57 2.59 -6.28
CA ARG A 14 -18.68 2.92 -4.84
C ARG A 14 -18.63 1.65 -3.98
N SER A 15 -19.36 0.61 -4.35
CA SER A 15 -19.34 -0.69 -3.63
C SER A 15 -17.95 -1.32 -3.66
N TYR A 16 -17.29 -1.32 -4.82
CA TYR A 16 -15.93 -1.81 -5.02
C TYR A 16 -14.93 -1.04 -4.15
N LEU A 17 -14.97 0.31 -4.16
CA LEU A 17 -14.09 1.14 -3.33
C LEU A 17 -14.36 0.97 -1.83
N LYS A 18 -15.64 0.81 -1.43
CA LYS A 18 -16.01 0.54 -0.03
C LYS A 18 -15.41 -0.79 0.42
N ARG A 19 -15.60 -1.86 -0.34
CA ARG A 19 -15.02 -3.18 -0.06
C ARG A 19 -13.49 -3.14 -0.07
N ARG A 20 -12.88 -2.38 -0.99
CA ARG A 20 -11.43 -2.29 -1.12
C ARG A 20 -10.73 -1.67 0.07
N TYR A 21 -11.34 -0.64 0.65
CA TYR A 21 -10.71 0.12 1.73
C TYR A 21 -11.27 -0.19 3.11
N HIS A 22 -12.48 -0.75 3.22
CA HIS A 22 -13.15 -1.04 4.48
C HIS A 22 -13.60 -2.50 4.61
N GLY A 23 -13.43 -3.34 3.58
CA GLY A 23 -13.86 -4.74 3.61
C GLY A 23 -12.89 -5.65 4.37
N MET A 24 -13.29 -6.91 4.45
CA MET A 24 -12.49 -8.03 4.98
C MET A 24 -12.70 -9.25 4.10
N ILE A 25 -11.64 -10.03 3.88
CA ILE A 25 -11.67 -11.32 3.18
C ILE A 25 -10.81 -12.33 3.96
N SER A 26 -11.37 -13.50 4.24
CA SER A 26 -10.64 -14.64 4.80
C SER A 26 -10.35 -15.69 3.74
N LEU A 27 -9.14 -16.23 3.75
CA LEU A 27 -8.64 -17.23 2.82
C LEU A 27 -8.02 -18.39 3.60
N LYS A 28 -8.18 -19.60 3.09
CA LYS A 28 -7.59 -20.83 3.64
C LYS A 28 -6.63 -21.45 2.62
N PRO A 29 -5.52 -22.05 3.07
CA PRO A 29 -4.60 -22.76 2.18
C PRO A 29 -5.31 -23.97 1.57
N LYS A 30 -5.04 -24.26 0.29
CA LYS A 30 -5.57 -25.45 -0.39
C LYS A 30 -4.63 -26.64 -0.15
N ASN A 31 -5.18 -27.79 0.22
CA ASN A 31 -4.46 -29.07 0.31
C ASN A 31 -3.19 -29.03 1.19
N LYS A 32 -3.17 -28.19 2.23
CA LYS A 32 -2.08 -28.13 3.22
C LYS A 32 -2.64 -28.16 4.64
N LYS A 33 -1.88 -28.77 5.54
CA LYS A 33 -2.13 -28.62 6.99
C LYS A 33 -1.97 -27.15 7.37
N ILE A 34 -2.94 -26.63 8.12
CA ILE A 34 -2.92 -25.25 8.60
C ILE A 34 -1.77 -25.11 9.62
N GLN A 35 -0.85 -24.19 9.34
CA GLN A 35 0.31 -23.88 10.18
C GLN A 35 0.07 -22.70 11.13
N GLY A 36 -0.86 -21.81 10.78
CA GLY A 36 -1.11 -20.59 11.53
C GLY A 36 -2.09 -19.65 10.82
N SER A 37 -2.21 -18.42 11.32
CA SER A 37 -3.01 -17.33 10.78
C SER A 37 -2.20 -16.05 10.61
N VAL A 38 -2.36 -15.40 9.46
CA VAL A 38 -1.78 -14.10 9.13
C VAL A 38 -2.90 -13.06 8.97
N LEU A 39 -2.74 -11.90 9.61
CA LEU A 39 -3.58 -10.73 9.41
C LEU A 39 -2.84 -9.74 8.51
N ILE A 40 -3.49 -9.27 7.44
CA ILE A 40 -2.93 -8.27 6.53
C ILE A 40 -3.86 -7.08 6.46
N SER A 41 -3.35 -5.89 6.78
CA SER A 41 -4.06 -4.62 6.65
C SER A 41 -3.51 -3.83 5.46
N TYR A 42 -4.12 -4.01 4.29
CA TYR A 42 -3.71 -3.35 3.04
C TYR A 42 -4.91 -3.09 2.09
N VAL A 43 -4.73 -3.18 0.78
CA VAL A 43 -5.83 -3.08 -0.19
C VAL A 43 -6.53 -4.42 -0.30
N VAL A 44 -7.86 -4.45 -0.14
CA VAL A 44 -8.64 -5.69 -0.24
C VAL A 44 -9.45 -5.69 -1.54
N GLY A 45 -9.86 -6.86 -2.01
CA GLY A 45 -10.78 -6.94 -3.14
C GLY A 45 -11.00 -8.38 -3.57
N ASP A 46 -12.01 -8.58 -4.41
CA ASP A 46 -12.40 -9.91 -4.90
C ASP A 46 -11.26 -10.57 -5.72
N PHE A 47 -10.29 -9.78 -6.20
CA PHE A 47 -9.05 -10.23 -6.84
C PHE A 47 -8.23 -11.21 -5.98
N LEU A 48 -8.42 -11.20 -4.65
CA LEU A 48 -7.79 -12.17 -3.74
C LEU A 48 -8.33 -13.60 -3.91
N LYS A 49 -9.57 -13.74 -4.39
CA LYS A 49 -10.20 -15.03 -4.69
C LYS A 49 -10.08 -15.39 -6.16
N ASN A 50 -10.10 -14.38 -7.02
CA ASN A 50 -10.05 -14.50 -8.48
C ASN A 50 -8.83 -13.74 -9.01
N PRO A 51 -7.66 -14.38 -9.15
CA PRO A 51 -6.44 -13.71 -9.59
C PRO A 51 -6.54 -13.08 -11.00
N GLN A 52 -7.46 -13.57 -11.84
CA GLN A 52 -7.71 -13.00 -13.16
C GLN A 52 -8.35 -11.59 -13.10
N ASP A 53 -8.92 -11.23 -11.96
CA ASP A 53 -9.56 -9.93 -11.74
C ASP A 53 -8.60 -8.89 -11.15
N ILE A 54 -7.30 -9.20 -11.00
CA ILE A 54 -6.33 -8.25 -10.43
C ILE A 54 -6.16 -7.07 -11.41
N PRO A 55 -6.48 -5.83 -10.99
CA PRO A 55 -6.38 -4.68 -11.87
C PRO A 55 -4.92 -4.32 -12.21
N CYS A 56 -4.65 -3.94 -13.46
CA CYS A 56 -3.32 -3.55 -13.93
C CYS A 56 -3.04 -2.03 -13.86
N HIS A 57 -3.93 -1.22 -13.25
CA HIS A 57 -3.72 0.24 -13.17
C HIS A 57 -2.84 0.67 -12.00
N HIS A 58 -2.58 -0.21 -11.02
CA HIS A 58 -1.69 0.05 -9.89
C HIS A 58 -1.16 -1.28 -9.31
N THR A 59 0.09 -1.28 -8.86
CA THR A 59 0.83 -2.46 -8.36
C THR A 59 0.30 -3.02 -7.04
N ASN A 60 -0.20 -2.17 -6.13
CA ASN A 60 -0.76 -2.55 -4.82
C ASN A 60 -1.68 -3.80 -4.79
N CYS A 61 -2.52 -4.04 -5.80
CA CYS A 61 -3.36 -5.24 -5.83
C CYS A 61 -2.53 -6.50 -6.04
N TRP A 62 -1.54 -6.42 -6.93
CA TRP A 62 -0.57 -7.48 -7.19
C TRP A 62 0.32 -7.73 -5.98
N GLU A 63 0.80 -6.67 -5.32
CA GLU A 63 1.57 -6.79 -4.07
C GLU A 63 0.75 -7.52 -3.00
N MET A 64 -0.47 -7.06 -2.71
CA MET A 64 -1.36 -7.72 -1.76
C MET A 64 -1.61 -9.18 -2.11
N TYR A 65 -1.91 -9.46 -3.39
CA TYR A 65 -2.15 -10.82 -3.86
C TYR A 65 -0.93 -11.71 -3.63
N GLN A 66 0.27 -11.23 -3.97
CA GLN A 66 1.51 -12.00 -3.81
C GLN A 66 1.86 -12.24 -2.35
N ILE A 67 1.65 -11.26 -1.46
CA ILE A 67 1.81 -11.45 -0.01
C ILE A 67 0.86 -12.57 0.46
N ALA A 68 -0.45 -12.44 0.17
CA ALA A 68 -1.44 -13.43 0.60
C ALA A 68 -1.15 -14.83 0.02
N LYS A 69 -0.83 -14.92 -1.27
CA LYS A 69 -0.48 -16.16 -1.96
C LYS A 69 0.72 -16.85 -1.30
N THR A 70 1.78 -16.10 -1.01
CA THR A 70 2.99 -16.64 -0.37
C THR A 70 2.67 -17.31 0.97
N PHE A 71 1.85 -16.67 1.82
CA PHE A 71 1.45 -17.26 3.10
C PHE A 71 0.52 -18.46 2.96
N LEU A 72 -0.44 -18.39 2.03
CA LEU A 72 -1.31 -19.53 1.71
C LEU A 72 -0.50 -20.73 1.21
N GLU A 73 0.49 -20.51 0.36
CA GLU A 73 1.40 -21.55 -0.12
C GLU A 73 2.27 -22.13 0.99
N LYS A 74 2.56 -21.36 2.04
CA LYS A 74 3.24 -21.84 3.25
C LYS A 74 2.30 -22.53 4.25
N GLY A 75 1.00 -22.59 3.98
CA GLY A 75 0.01 -23.28 4.83
C GLY A 75 -0.64 -22.39 5.89
N TYR A 76 -0.52 -21.07 5.80
CA TYR A 76 -1.19 -20.15 6.72
C TYR A 76 -2.60 -19.79 6.21
N CYS A 77 -3.54 -19.62 7.14
CA CYS A 77 -4.78 -18.90 6.87
C CYS A 77 -4.47 -17.40 6.75
N VAL A 78 -5.17 -16.68 5.86
CA VAL A 78 -4.96 -15.25 5.68
C VAL A 78 -6.28 -14.51 5.88
N ASP A 79 -6.29 -13.56 6.81
CA ASP A 79 -7.35 -12.56 6.94
C ASP A 79 -6.83 -11.22 6.42
N ALA A 80 -7.46 -10.71 5.37
CA ALA A 80 -7.12 -9.44 4.74
C ALA A 80 -8.18 -8.40 5.08
N ILE A 81 -7.77 -7.26 5.64
CA ILE A 81 -8.64 -6.12 5.94
C ILE A 81 -8.19 -4.89 5.16
N GLY A 82 -9.16 -4.07 4.75
CA GLY A 82 -8.87 -2.79 4.12
C GLY A 82 -8.09 -1.87 5.08
N PHE A 83 -7.09 -1.16 4.59
CA PHE A 83 -6.26 -0.27 5.43
C PHE A 83 -7.02 0.92 6.02
N LYS A 84 -8.26 1.19 5.56
CA LYS A 84 -9.18 2.17 6.18
C LYS A 84 -10.27 1.51 7.02
N ASN A 85 -10.27 0.18 7.15
CA ASN A 85 -11.20 -0.53 8.03
C ASN A 85 -10.80 -0.25 9.49
N THR A 86 -11.64 0.53 10.18
CA THR A 86 -11.53 0.84 11.61
C THR A 86 -12.35 -0.09 12.49
N ASP A 87 -13.29 -0.82 11.92
CA ASP A 87 -14.32 -1.57 12.64
C ASP A 87 -13.87 -3.01 12.97
N PHE A 88 -12.88 -3.52 12.22
CA PHE A 88 -12.34 -4.85 12.45
C PHE A 88 -11.66 -4.94 13.83
N SER A 89 -12.04 -5.95 14.60
CA SER A 89 -11.35 -6.36 15.83
C SER A 89 -10.98 -7.84 15.74
N PRO A 90 -9.74 -8.24 16.06
CA PRO A 90 -9.30 -9.62 16.00
C PRO A 90 -10.06 -10.47 17.04
N LYS A 91 -10.67 -11.56 16.57
CA LYS A 91 -11.41 -12.53 17.41
C LYS A 91 -10.65 -13.84 17.65
N LYS A 92 -9.41 -13.91 17.15
CA LYS A 92 -8.53 -15.06 17.22
C LYS A 92 -7.08 -14.59 17.27
N ARG A 93 -6.19 -15.52 17.62
CA ARG A 93 -4.74 -15.29 17.58
C ARG A 93 -4.23 -15.24 16.13
N TYR A 94 -3.19 -14.46 15.93
CA TYR A 94 -2.44 -14.37 14.67
C TYR A 94 -0.96 -14.56 14.95
N ASP A 95 -0.31 -15.36 14.12
CA ASP A 95 1.13 -15.57 14.18
C ASP A 95 1.88 -14.39 13.56
N ILE A 96 1.28 -13.75 12.55
CA ILE A 96 1.89 -12.64 11.80
C ILE A 96 0.84 -11.56 11.52
N PHE A 97 1.23 -10.30 11.70
CA PHE A 97 0.46 -9.13 11.32
C PHE A 97 1.26 -8.22 10.38
N ILE A 98 0.74 -7.97 9.18
CA ILE A 98 1.34 -7.10 8.16
C ILE A 98 0.46 -5.88 7.96
N CYS A 99 1.03 -4.68 8.02
CA CYS A 99 0.24 -3.44 7.87
C CYS A 99 1.01 -2.33 7.14
N ILE A 100 0.28 -1.55 6.33
CA ILE A 100 0.82 -0.37 5.61
C ILE A 100 0.51 0.97 6.29
N GLY A 101 0.26 1.01 7.61
CA GLY A 101 0.01 2.27 8.31
C GLY A 101 -0.81 2.17 9.58
N ARG A 102 -1.88 2.97 9.69
CA ARG A 102 -2.53 3.33 10.97
C ARG A 102 -3.23 2.20 11.70
N ASN A 103 -3.54 1.09 11.03
CA ASN A 103 -4.11 -0.05 11.73
C ASN A 103 -3.12 -0.66 12.72
N PHE A 104 -1.82 -0.34 12.64
CA PHE A 104 -0.85 -0.71 13.68
C PHE A 104 -1.28 -0.29 15.08
N GLU A 105 -1.47 1.02 15.30
CA GLU A 105 -1.67 1.57 16.65
C GLU A 105 -2.91 0.99 17.33
N ARG A 106 -3.98 0.76 16.56
CA ARG A 106 -5.24 0.24 17.10
C ARG A 106 -5.25 -1.28 17.24
N LEU A 107 -4.53 -2.02 16.39
CA LEU A 107 -4.60 -3.49 16.37
C LEU A 107 -3.55 -4.15 17.22
N ILE A 108 -2.34 -3.58 17.33
CA ILE A 108 -1.26 -4.18 18.15
C ILE A 108 -1.73 -4.52 19.57
N PRO A 109 -2.41 -3.62 20.31
CA PRO A 109 -2.84 -3.93 21.67
C PRO A 109 -3.88 -5.07 21.77
N LEU A 110 -4.49 -5.45 20.63
CA LEU A 110 -5.51 -6.50 20.54
C LEU A 110 -4.93 -7.82 19.99
N LEU A 111 -3.67 -7.83 19.59
CA LEU A 111 -2.98 -9.02 19.12
C LEU A 111 -2.32 -9.76 20.28
N ASN A 112 -2.12 -11.07 20.11
CA ASN A 112 -1.31 -11.88 21.01
C ASN A 112 0.15 -11.40 21.01
N GLU A 113 0.81 -11.52 22.17
CA GLU A 113 2.16 -10.97 22.41
C GLU A 113 3.21 -11.51 21.42
N ASP A 114 3.12 -12.82 21.13
CA ASP A 114 3.96 -13.59 20.22
C ASP A 114 3.66 -13.36 18.72
N CYS A 115 2.71 -12.48 18.39
CA CYS A 115 2.43 -12.12 17.00
C CYS A 115 3.60 -11.34 16.39
N VAL A 116 4.17 -11.80 15.28
CA VAL A 116 5.22 -11.08 14.55
C VAL A 116 4.61 -9.90 13.77
N LYS A 117 5.15 -8.70 13.97
CA LYS A 117 4.59 -7.43 13.47
C LYS A 117 5.47 -6.90 12.34
N ILE A 118 4.94 -6.82 11.12
CA ILE A 118 5.69 -6.40 9.92
C ILE A 118 5.09 -5.12 9.36
N LEU A 119 5.88 -4.04 9.35
CA LEU A 119 5.50 -2.83 8.64
C LEU A 119 5.84 -3.00 7.16
N HIS A 120 4.83 -2.92 6.31
CA HIS A 120 5.03 -2.87 4.86
C HIS A 120 5.07 -1.40 4.41
N ALA A 121 6.27 -0.85 4.25
CA ALA A 121 6.53 0.51 3.84
C ALA A 121 6.35 0.66 2.32
N THR A 122 5.35 1.43 1.91
CA THR A 122 5.04 1.65 0.48
C THR A 122 5.63 2.95 -0.08
N GLY A 123 6.53 3.61 0.65
CA GLY A 123 7.14 4.88 0.28
C GLY A 123 8.02 5.44 1.40
N ALA A 124 8.51 6.66 1.24
CA ALA A 124 9.41 7.31 2.21
C ALA A 124 8.73 7.53 3.57
N HIS A 125 9.51 7.51 4.64
CA HIS A 125 9.01 7.73 5.99
C HIS A 125 8.28 9.07 6.11
N TRP A 126 7.21 9.13 6.91
CA TRP A 126 6.36 10.32 6.98
C TRP A 126 7.11 11.57 7.46
N ILE A 127 8.14 11.43 8.32
CA ILE A 127 8.98 12.56 8.76
C ILE A 127 9.64 13.24 7.55
N PHE A 128 10.22 12.44 6.65
CA PHE A 128 10.80 12.96 5.42
C PHE A 128 9.74 13.66 4.57
N GLN A 129 8.57 13.03 4.38
CA GLN A 129 7.49 13.60 3.56
C GLN A 129 7.01 14.96 4.09
N TYR A 130 6.86 15.07 5.42
CA TYR A 130 6.53 16.33 6.08
C TYR A 130 7.59 17.38 5.79
N HIS A 131 8.85 17.08 6.07
CA HIS A 131 9.96 18.01 5.87
C HIS A 131 10.01 18.51 4.41
N ALA A 132 9.89 17.59 3.44
CA ALA A 132 9.88 17.93 2.03
C ALA A 132 8.70 18.83 1.63
N GLU A 133 7.49 18.59 2.15
CA GLU A 133 6.33 19.41 1.86
C GLU A 133 6.45 20.83 2.44
N TYR A 134 6.87 20.96 3.69
CA TYR A 134 7.05 22.28 4.32
C TYR A 134 8.17 23.07 3.63
N ASN A 135 9.27 22.44 3.22
CA ASN A 135 10.32 23.10 2.46
C ASN A 135 9.81 23.66 1.13
N ARG A 136 8.92 22.94 0.43
CA ARG A 136 8.30 23.43 -0.83
C ARG A 136 7.45 24.67 -0.58
N ILE A 137 6.70 24.71 0.53
CA ILE A 137 5.85 25.83 0.90
C ILE A 137 6.70 27.05 1.24
N VAL A 138 7.74 26.89 2.06
CA VAL A 138 8.69 27.96 2.38
C VAL A 138 9.36 28.49 1.11
N ALA A 139 9.80 27.60 0.21
CA ALA A 139 10.38 28.01 -1.06
C ALA A 139 9.40 28.77 -1.95
N LEU A 140 8.13 28.37 -1.99
CA LEU A 140 7.08 29.10 -2.72
C LEU A 140 6.87 30.50 -2.13
N HIS A 141 6.76 30.60 -0.80
CA HIS A 141 6.62 31.87 -0.11
C HIS A 141 7.77 32.81 -0.43
N LYS A 142 9.02 32.33 -0.36
CA LYS A 142 10.20 33.13 -0.71
C LYS A 142 10.16 33.66 -2.15
N ARG A 143 9.64 32.89 -3.11
CA ARG A 143 9.60 33.28 -4.53
C ARG A 143 8.41 34.17 -4.91
N ARG A 144 7.28 34.04 -4.19
CA ARG A 144 5.99 34.59 -4.63
C ARG A 144 5.25 35.38 -3.55
N GLY A 145 5.76 35.43 -2.32
CA GLY A 145 5.09 36.05 -1.16
C GLY A 145 3.83 35.31 -0.69
N ILE A 146 3.53 34.14 -1.25
CA ILE A 146 2.28 33.40 -1.00
C ILE A 146 2.58 32.09 -0.26
N THR A 147 1.79 31.81 0.78
CA THR A 147 1.83 30.57 1.54
C THR A 147 0.61 29.71 1.22
N LEU A 148 0.83 28.46 0.82
CA LEU A 148 -0.24 27.49 0.59
C LEU A 148 -0.37 26.50 1.74
N THR A 149 -1.57 25.96 1.94
CA THR A 149 -1.79 24.84 2.87
C THR A 149 -1.07 23.59 2.36
N PRO A 150 -0.30 22.88 3.22
CA PRO A 150 0.29 21.59 2.87
C PRO A 150 -0.75 20.59 2.35
N LYS A 151 -0.45 19.93 1.22
CA LYS A 151 -1.32 18.92 0.63
C LYS A 151 -0.71 17.52 0.65
N ARG A 152 0.62 17.41 0.70
CA ARG A 152 1.35 16.13 0.67
C ARG A 152 1.86 15.70 2.04
N VAL A 153 1.01 15.82 3.06
CA VAL A 153 1.31 15.32 4.40
C VAL A 153 0.65 13.96 4.60
N ALA A 154 1.44 12.95 4.92
CA ALA A 154 0.90 11.66 5.37
C ALA A 154 0.19 11.83 6.72
N LYS A 155 -0.71 10.92 7.07
CA LYS A 155 -1.23 10.92 8.44
C LYS A 155 -0.19 10.28 9.37
N LEU A 156 0.10 10.94 10.48
CA LEU A 156 1.05 10.47 11.48
C LEU A 156 0.65 9.09 12.01
N PHE A 157 1.65 8.22 12.17
CA PHE A 157 1.51 6.95 12.90
C PHE A 157 2.87 6.47 13.42
N CYS A 158 2.84 5.78 14.55
CA CYS A 158 4.00 5.22 15.25
C CYS A 158 4.15 3.70 15.06
N GLY A 159 3.45 3.11 14.09
CA GLY A 159 3.51 1.67 13.80
C GLY A 159 4.93 1.15 13.55
N HIS A 160 5.82 1.99 13.01
CA HIS A 160 7.24 1.68 12.84
C HIS A 160 7.97 1.38 14.15
N LYS A 161 7.53 1.91 15.31
CA LYS A 161 8.16 1.64 16.62
C LYS A 161 7.87 0.22 17.11
N HIS A 162 6.69 -0.28 16.79
CA HIS A 162 6.18 -1.55 17.28
C HIS A 162 6.35 -2.71 16.29
N ALA A 163 6.76 -2.42 15.05
CA ALA A 163 7.05 -3.45 14.07
C ALA A 163 8.36 -4.17 14.44
N ASP A 164 8.37 -5.49 14.39
CA ASP A 164 9.57 -6.31 14.56
C ASP A 164 10.45 -6.20 13.29
N TYR A 165 9.80 -6.20 12.11
CA TYR A 165 10.47 -6.09 10.82
C TYR A 165 9.83 -5.05 9.91
N ILE A 166 10.60 -4.55 8.95
CA ILE A 166 10.10 -3.69 7.87
C ILE A 166 10.31 -4.41 6.54
N THR A 167 9.26 -4.49 5.74
CA THR A 167 9.38 -4.77 4.31
C THR A 167 9.14 -3.46 3.56
N MET A 168 9.79 -3.28 2.41
CA MET A 168 9.69 -2.01 1.69
C MET A 168 9.68 -2.19 0.19
N ILE A 169 8.88 -1.35 -0.47
CA ILE A 169 9.06 -1.03 -1.89
C ILE A 169 9.74 0.33 -2.03
N GLY A 170 10.80 0.41 -2.82
CA GLY A 170 11.60 1.63 -2.96
C GLY A 170 13.03 1.36 -3.40
N ASN A 171 13.87 2.36 -3.20
CA ASN A 171 15.30 2.33 -3.50
C ASN A 171 16.10 2.76 -2.25
N ASP A 172 17.41 2.92 -2.40
CA ASP A 172 18.32 3.30 -1.31
C ASP A 172 17.91 4.62 -0.65
N PHE A 173 17.36 5.55 -1.44
CA PHE A 173 16.83 6.79 -0.90
C PHE A 173 15.66 6.54 0.05
N THR A 174 14.66 5.74 -0.37
CA THR A 174 13.51 5.41 0.49
C THR A 174 13.98 4.74 1.77
N GLU A 175 14.91 3.80 1.68
CA GLU A 175 15.47 3.10 2.84
C GLU A 175 16.22 4.04 3.78
N GLY A 176 17.00 4.97 3.24
CA GLY A 176 17.67 6.00 4.02
C GLY A 176 16.72 6.85 4.88
N THR A 177 15.45 6.99 4.47
CA THR A 177 14.45 7.70 5.28
C THR A 177 13.97 6.94 6.53
N TYR A 178 14.29 5.65 6.65
CA TYR A 178 13.96 4.79 7.79
C TYR A 178 15.19 4.42 8.65
N SER A 179 16.40 4.78 8.22
CA SER A 179 17.67 4.38 8.86
C SER A 179 17.74 4.66 10.36
N PHE A 180 17.14 5.76 10.80
CA PHE A 180 17.07 6.17 12.21
C PHE A 180 16.34 5.17 13.13
N LEU A 181 15.61 4.20 12.57
CA LEU A 181 14.89 3.19 13.35
C LEU A 181 15.78 2.03 13.82
N GLY A 182 16.94 1.83 13.19
CA GLY A 182 17.82 0.69 13.50
C GLY A 182 17.16 -0.68 13.34
N LYS A 183 16.10 -0.77 12.53
CA LYS A 183 15.35 -2.01 12.26
C LYS A 183 15.83 -2.66 10.99
N GLU A 184 15.71 -3.99 10.91
CA GLU A 184 15.99 -4.72 9.69
C GLU A 184 14.92 -4.43 8.63
N ILE A 185 15.40 -4.12 7.43
CA ILE A 185 14.59 -3.69 6.30
C ILE A 185 14.81 -4.66 5.13
N TYR A 186 13.74 -5.30 4.69
CA TYR A 186 13.74 -6.17 3.52
C TYR A 186 13.13 -5.45 2.31
N ARG A 187 13.95 -5.12 1.33
CA ARG A 187 13.50 -4.53 0.08
C ARG A 187 12.83 -5.60 -0.80
N LEU A 188 11.61 -5.34 -1.22
CA LEU A 188 10.83 -6.21 -2.09
C LEU A 188 10.76 -5.60 -3.49
N PRO A 189 10.89 -6.42 -4.56
CA PRO A 189 10.70 -5.94 -5.91
C PRO A 189 9.24 -5.52 -6.14
N VAL A 190 9.04 -4.39 -6.81
CA VAL A 190 7.70 -3.94 -7.22
C VAL A 190 7.27 -4.73 -8.46
N PRO A 191 6.08 -5.35 -8.48
CA PRO A 191 5.61 -6.08 -9.65
C PRO A 191 5.36 -5.12 -10.82
N ALA A 192 5.91 -5.44 -11.99
CA ALA A 192 5.56 -4.78 -13.24
C ALA A 192 4.17 -5.26 -13.69
N VAL A 193 3.14 -4.41 -13.52
CA VAL A 193 1.75 -4.74 -13.90
C VAL A 193 1.48 -4.60 -15.39
N PHE A 194 2.36 -3.91 -16.09
CA PHE A 194 2.26 -3.65 -17.52
C PHE A 194 3.65 -3.38 -18.07
N THR A 195 3.99 -4.05 -19.17
CA THR A 195 5.21 -3.81 -19.93
C THR A 195 4.83 -3.22 -21.29
N ARG A 196 5.49 -2.13 -21.68
CA ARG A 196 5.42 -1.66 -23.07
C ARG A 196 6.56 -2.26 -23.85
N LYS A 197 6.32 -2.59 -25.12
CA LYS A 197 7.41 -2.86 -26.04
C LYS A 197 8.28 -1.61 -26.14
N TRP A 198 9.58 -1.82 -26.00
CA TRP A 198 10.55 -0.78 -26.31
C TRP A 198 10.45 -0.43 -27.79
N ASP A 199 10.57 0.86 -28.11
CA ASP A 199 10.48 1.35 -29.49
C ASP A 199 11.85 1.88 -29.90
N ASP A 200 12.64 1.00 -30.52
CA ASP A 200 13.99 1.31 -31.00
C ASP A 200 14.01 2.42 -32.07
N THR A 201 12.86 2.75 -32.66
CA THR A 201 12.76 3.78 -33.70
C THR A 201 12.53 5.18 -33.14
N LYS A 202 12.26 5.30 -31.83
CA LYS A 202 12.00 6.58 -31.17
C LYS A 202 13.29 7.33 -30.88
N ASP A 203 13.36 8.59 -31.30
CA ASP A 203 14.46 9.50 -30.94
C ASP A 203 14.33 10.00 -29.48
N TYR A 204 14.87 9.22 -28.55
CA TYR A 204 14.83 9.53 -27.11
C TYR A 204 15.65 10.77 -26.75
N ASP A 205 16.72 11.08 -27.49
CA ASP A 205 17.57 12.24 -27.25
C ASP A 205 16.85 13.56 -27.53
N ARG A 206 16.02 13.58 -28.58
CA ARG A 206 15.13 14.71 -28.88
C ARG A 206 13.93 14.74 -27.93
N CYS A 207 13.30 13.60 -27.65
CA CYS A 207 12.09 13.55 -26.82
C CYS A 207 12.32 13.98 -25.36
N ARG A 208 13.48 13.68 -24.76
CA ARG A 208 13.74 13.98 -23.33
C ARG A 208 13.67 15.47 -22.99
N LYS A 209 13.79 16.36 -23.98
CA LYS A 209 13.69 17.82 -23.83
C LYS A 209 12.34 18.40 -24.28
N ASN A 210 11.50 17.59 -24.93
CA ASN A 210 10.26 18.02 -25.57
C ASN A 210 9.09 17.15 -25.08
N PHE A 211 8.69 17.33 -23.83
CA PHE A 211 7.61 16.56 -23.24
C PHE A 211 6.54 17.46 -22.60
N ILE A 212 5.31 16.97 -22.61
CA ILE A 212 4.22 17.53 -21.84
C ILE A 212 4.05 16.67 -20.60
N TRP A 213 4.05 17.31 -19.44
CA TRP A 213 3.73 16.63 -18.19
C TRP A 213 2.22 16.72 -17.92
N LEU A 214 1.56 15.56 -17.87
CA LEU A 214 0.12 15.46 -17.58
C LEU A 214 -0.08 14.89 -16.17
N GLY A 215 -0.43 15.76 -15.23
CA GLY A 215 -0.72 15.44 -13.83
C GLY A 215 -1.92 14.49 -13.64
N SER A 216 -1.77 13.46 -12.81
CA SER A 216 -2.89 12.62 -12.34
C SER A 216 -2.90 12.46 -10.81
N VAL A 217 -3.90 11.72 -10.31
CA VAL A 217 -4.24 11.58 -8.87
C VAL A 217 -3.14 10.94 -8.00
N GLY A 218 -2.10 10.37 -8.60
CA GLY A 218 -1.00 9.67 -7.91
C GLY A 218 0.37 10.35 -8.01
N MET A 219 0.45 11.62 -8.43
CA MET A 219 1.73 12.30 -8.65
C MET A 219 2.44 12.66 -7.33
N VAL A 220 3.59 12.01 -7.09
CA VAL A 220 4.65 12.43 -6.16
C VAL A 220 5.65 13.30 -6.91
#